data_AF-A0A7W1SAD7-F1
#
_entry.id   AF-A0A7W1SAD7-F1
#
_cell.length_a   1.000
_cell.length_b   1.000
_cell.length_c   1.000
_cell.angle_alpha   90.00
_cell.angle_beta   90.00
_cell.angle_gamma   90.00
#
_symmetry.space_group_name_H-M   'P 1'
#
loop_
_entity.id
_entity.type
_entity.pdbx_description
1 polymer ?
#
loop_
_entity_poly.entity_id
_entity_poly.type
_entity_poly.pdbx_seq_one_letter_code
_entity_poly.pdbx_strand_id
1 'polypeptide(L)' 'MKIASNDDWRLAMNASEIQATGIAPRDDRESAILMPLRAGNYTFLVRGADNTQGVAAVEAYRLDR' A
#
# COMPACT_ATOMS: atom_id res chain seq x y z
N MET A 1 -5.79 8.53 -13.71
CA MET A 1 -4.31 8.67 -13.64
C MET A 1 -3.82 7.86 -12.45
N LYS A 2 -2.72 7.12 -12.59
CA LYS A 2 -2.08 6.38 -11.49
C LYS A 2 -1.19 7.33 -10.70
N ILE A 3 -1.30 7.34 -9.38
CA ILE A 3 -0.51 8.23 -8.50
C ILE A 3 0.55 7.50 -7.66
N ALA A 4 0.35 6.19 -7.43
CA ALA A 4 1.26 5.36 -6.65
C ALA A 4 1.08 3.88 -7.02
N SER A 5 2.08 3.06 -6.67
CA SER A 5 2.06 1.61 -6.78
C SER A 5 3.20 1.02 -6.02
N ASN A 6 2.95 -0.13 -5.45
CA ASN A 6 3.94 -0.92 -4.74
C ASN A 6 3.57 -2.40 -4.87
N ASP A 7 4.58 -3.26 -4.88
CA ASP A 7 4.42 -4.71 -4.87
C ASP A 7 4.99 -5.24 -3.55
N ASP A 8 6.25 -4.89 -3.25
CA ASP A 8 6.95 -5.23 -2.01
C ASP A 8 7.16 -3.99 -1.12
N TRP A 9 6.37 -3.88 -0.05
CA TRP A 9 6.46 -2.71 0.84
C TRP A 9 7.83 -2.52 1.45
N ARG A 10 8.56 -3.61 1.71
CA ARG A 10 9.86 -3.56 2.37
C ARG A 10 10.97 -2.95 1.50
N LEU A 11 10.78 -2.93 0.18
CA LEU A 11 11.72 -2.33 -0.77
C LEU A 11 11.41 -0.84 -1.04
N ALA A 12 10.31 -0.32 -0.49
CA ALA A 12 9.96 1.09 -0.64
C ALA A 12 10.96 2.00 0.10
N MET A 13 11.24 3.18 -0.47
CA MET A 13 12.13 4.16 0.14
C MET A 13 11.69 4.60 1.55
N ASN A 14 10.38 4.54 1.83
CA ASN A 14 9.79 4.90 3.12
C ASN A 14 9.34 3.67 3.94
N ALA A 15 9.95 2.49 3.72
CA ALA A 15 9.64 1.28 4.48
C ALA A 15 9.72 1.48 6.01
N SER A 16 10.71 2.25 6.48
CA SER A 16 10.83 2.58 7.91
C SER A 16 9.65 3.39 8.45
N GLU A 17 9.10 4.30 7.65
CA GLU A 17 7.90 5.09 8.02
C GLU A 17 6.65 4.21 8.02
N ILE A 18 6.50 3.34 7.00
CA ILE A 18 5.43 2.34 6.93
C ILE A 18 5.48 1.44 8.18
N GLN A 19 6.67 0.97 8.57
CA GLN A 19 6.83 0.16 9.77
C GLN A 19 6.48 0.94 11.05
N ALA A 20 6.84 2.22 11.13
CA ALA A 20 6.53 3.08 12.28
C ALA A 20 5.02 3.34 12.46
N THR A 21 4.19 3.14 11.44
CA THR A 21 2.72 3.25 11.57
C THR A 21 2.10 2.21 12.50
N GLY A 22 2.80 1.09 12.75
CA GLY A 22 2.29 -0.03 13.54
C GLY A 22 1.28 -0.92 12.80
N ILE A 23 0.92 -0.59 11.56
CA ILE A 23 0.00 -1.34 10.70
C ILE A 23 0.66 -1.86 9.43
N ALA A 24 1.99 -1.93 9.41
CA ALA A 24 2.71 -2.51 8.28
C ALA A 24 2.29 -3.98 8.05
N PRO A 25 2.19 -4.42 6.77
CA PRO A 25 1.94 -5.82 6.47
C PRO A 25 2.99 -6.74 7.09
N ARG A 26 2.60 -7.99 7.37
CA ARG A 26 3.48 -8.95 8.05
C ARG A 26 4.45 -9.63 7.09
N ASP A 27 4.04 -9.86 5.86
CA ASP A 27 4.92 -10.38 4.81
C ASP A 27 5.56 -9.19 4.08
N ASP A 28 6.89 -9.23 3.93
CA ASP A 28 7.67 -8.17 3.30
C ASP A 28 7.33 -7.99 1.81
N ARG A 29 6.71 -9.01 1.19
CA ARG A 29 6.26 -9.03 -0.22
C ARG A 29 4.82 -8.56 -0.42
N GLU A 30 4.16 -8.09 0.64
CA GLU A 30 2.85 -7.48 0.52
C GLU A 30 2.97 -6.02 0.08
N SER A 31 1.92 -5.51 -0.56
CA SER A 31 1.90 -4.14 -1.04
C SER A 31 1.44 -3.18 0.06
N ALA A 32 2.18 -2.10 0.27
CA ALA A 32 1.73 -0.97 1.10
C ALA A 32 2.14 0.36 0.48
N ILE A 33 1.27 1.36 0.62
CA ILE A 33 1.50 2.73 0.13
C ILE A 33 1.19 3.67 1.28
N LEU A 34 2.20 4.43 1.71
CA LEU A 34 2.06 5.52 2.68
C LEU A 34 2.38 6.84 1.97
N MET A 35 1.39 7.73 1.89
CA MET A 35 1.58 9.07 1.35
C MET A 35 0.49 10.04 1.81
N PRO A 36 0.78 11.35 1.87
CA PRO A 36 -0.25 12.36 2.07
C PRO A 36 -1.18 12.41 0.84
N LEU A 37 -2.48 12.40 1.09
CA LEU A 37 -3.51 12.56 0.06
C LEU A 37 -4.28 13.87 0.29
N ARG A 38 -4.59 14.58 -0.79
CA ARG A 38 -5.52 15.71 -0.73
C ARG A 38 -6.95 15.18 -0.59
N ALA A 39 -7.86 16.00 -0.09
CA ALA A 39 -9.28 15.62 -0.06
C ALA A 39 -9.77 15.30 -1.48
N GLY A 40 -10.40 14.14 -1.64
CA GLY A 40 -10.87 13.66 -2.93
C GLY A 40 -11.19 12.17 -2.92
N ASN A 41 -11.72 11.69 -4.04
CA ASN A 41 -12.03 10.28 -4.24
C ASN A 41 -10.83 9.56 -4.87
N TYR A 42 -10.45 8.44 -4.29
CA TYR A 42 -9.37 7.58 -4.78
C TYR A 42 -9.90 6.16 -4.99
N THR A 43 -9.28 5.44 -5.92
CA THR A 43 -9.63 4.06 -6.24
C THR A 43 -8.38 3.20 -6.12
N PHE A 44 -8.50 2.09 -5.39
CA PHE A 44 -7.47 1.07 -5.33
C PHE A 44 -7.61 0.15 -6.55
N LEU A 45 -6.50 -0.06 -7.26
CA LEU A 45 -6.41 -1.05 -8.34
C LEU A 45 -5.49 -2.16 -7.87
N VAL A 46 -6.06 -3.36 -7.67
CA VAL A 46 -5.32 -4.54 -7.22
C VAL A 46 -5.17 -5.51 -8.38
N ARG A 47 -3.97 -6.09 -8.50
CA ARG A 47 -3.63 -7.11 -9.48
C ARG A 47 -2.59 -8.03 -8.86
N GLY A 48 -2.63 -9.32 -9.16
CA GLY A 48 -1.52 -10.21 -8.84
C GLY A 48 -0.25 -9.83 -9.59
N ALA A 49 0.89 -9.92 -8.92
CA ALA A 49 2.20 -9.82 -9.55
C ALA A 49 2.31 -10.83 -10.71
N ASP A 50 2.99 -10.45 -11.78
CA ASP A 50 3.16 -11.26 -12.99
C ASP A 50 1.85 -11.78 -13.63
N ASN A 51 0.74 -11.06 -13.43
CA ASN A 51 -0.61 -11.43 -13.87
C ASN A 51 -1.15 -12.74 -13.26
N THR A 52 -0.67 -13.10 -12.06
CA THR A 52 -1.25 -14.18 -11.28
C THR A 52 -2.66 -13.83 -10.78
N GLN A 53 -3.43 -14.87 -10.41
CA GLN A 53 -4.78 -14.73 -9.87
C GLN A 53 -4.81 -15.15 -8.41
N GLY A 54 -5.74 -14.55 -7.65
CA GLY A 54 -5.91 -14.87 -6.23
C GLY A 54 -6.96 -13.97 -5.60
N VAL A 55 -7.15 -14.16 -4.28
CA VAL A 55 -7.98 -13.29 -3.45
C VAL A 55 -7.07 -12.29 -2.74
N ALA A 56 -7.44 -11.02 -2.77
CA ALA A 56 -6.73 -9.96 -2.07
C ALA A 56 -7.70 -9.24 -1.12
N ALA A 57 -7.22 -8.91 0.08
CA ALA A 57 -7.89 -7.99 0.98
C ALA A 57 -7.23 -6.61 0.85
N VAL A 58 -8.05 -5.55 0.88
CA VAL A 58 -7.57 -4.16 0.79
C VAL A 58 -8.11 -3.40 1.97
N GLU A 59 -7.23 -2.68 2.64
CA GLU A 59 -7.55 -1.85 3.79
C GLU A 59 -6.99 -0.44 3.57
N ALA A 60 -7.72 0.56 4.05
CA ALA A 60 -7.34 1.96 3.94
C ALA A 60 -7.45 2.62 5.31
N TYR A 61 -6.35 3.25 5.72
CA TYR A 61 -6.22 3.87 7.03
C TYR A 61 -5.89 5.35 6.88
N ARG A 62 -6.55 6.18 7.69
CA ARG A 62 -6.14 7.57 7.90
C ARG A 62 -5.28 7.61 9.15
N LEU A 63 -4.04 8.07 9.01
CA LEU A 63 -3.04 8.07 10.08
C LEU A 63 -2.90 9.42 10.78
N ASP A 64 -3.42 10.48 10.16
CA ASP A 64 -3.62 11.78 10.75
C ASP A 64 -5.01 11.89 11.41
N ARG A 65 -5.11 12.76 12.43
CA ARG A 65 -6.38 13.08 13.09
C ARG A 65 -7.17 14.13 12.32
#